data_AF-A0A947KAK5-F1
#
_entry.id   AF-A0A947KAK5-F1
#
_cell.length_a   1.000
_cell.length_b   1.000
_cell.length_c   1.000
_cell.angle_alpha   90.00
_cell.angle_beta   90.00
_cell.angle_gamma   90.00
#
_symmetry.space_group_name_H-M   'P 1'
#
loop_
_entity.id
_entity.type
_entity.pdbx_description
1 polymer ?
#
loop_
_entity_poly.entity_id
_entity_poly.type
_entity_poly.pdbx_seq_one_letter_code
_entity_poly.pdbx_strand_id
1 'polypeptide(L)'
;MHGMTIGKKTTLGFGTVLVLLLLLNISTELGIRSIVNNANEVINGNQLDKTLAQKEVDHLMWAEQLSSFLTDDKITELTIQTDDHQCGFGKWLYGDGRLQAESLLPGLASMFKEIEKPHAELHRSAIAIKGVFKQSDPNLLTTIGGIKAAHLIWASKVKDALLNKSSGLSVETDPSKCGLGKWLGSEQATSLLTGDGEEIEGIFAAIPTSHNALHASANEINKLLVAGKFNQALDYFQTTTTPQLDSTLALLLKLEKYVQHDLDGMREANTIYVDQTVPALHEVQSLLKKIRTVTGDNIMSEDVIRVLKSI
;
A
#
# COMPACT_ATOMS: atom_id res chain seq x y z
N MET A 1 -35.08 -83.24 -15.87
CA MET A 1 -33.65 -83.63 -15.83
C MET A 1 -33.52 -85.15 -15.75
N HIS A 2 -33.60 -85.86 -16.87
CA HIS A 2 -33.20 -87.28 -16.97
C HIS A 2 -32.56 -87.47 -18.36
N GLY A 3 -31.31 -87.95 -18.41
CA GLY A 3 -30.56 -88.19 -19.66
C GLY A 3 -29.25 -87.40 -19.88
N MET A 4 -28.66 -86.75 -18.87
CA MET A 4 -27.32 -86.11 -19.02
C MET A 4 -26.20 -87.02 -18.53
N THR A 5 -25.20 -87.25 -19.38
CA THR A 5 -23.95 -87.93 -19.02
C THR A 5 -23.18 -87.13 -17.96
N ILE A 6 -22.42 -87.82 -17.10
CA ILE A 6 -21.68 -87.22 -15.97
C ILE A 6 -20.80 -86.04 -16.43
N GLY A 7 -20.16 -86.17 -17.61
CA GLY A 7 -19.34 -85.10 -18.20
C GLY A 7 -20.12 -83.81 -18.52
N LYS A 8 -21.38 -83.90 -18.98
CA LYS A 8 -22.19 -82.68 -19.23
C LYS A 8 -22.59 -81.97 -17.94
N LYS A 9 -22.79 -82.72 -16.85
CA LYS A 9 -23.10 -82.14 -15.53
C LYS A 9 -21.89 -81.42 -14.93
N THR A 10 -20.70 -82.01 -15.03
CA THR A 10 -19.45 -81.38 -14.55
C THR A 10 -19.07 -80.16 -15.38
N THR A 11 -19.15 -80.22 -16.72
CA THR A 11 -18.89 -79.06 -17.59
C THR A 11 -19.88 -77.92 -17.33
N LEU A 12 -21.16 -78.21 -17.09
CA LEU A 12 -22.15 -77.17 -16.76
C LEU A 12 -21.84 -76.50 -15.41
N GLY A 13 -21.46 -77.28 -14.39
CA GLY A 13 -21.07 -76.76 -13.08
C GLY A 13 -19.81 -75.88 -13.15
N PHE A 14 -18.74 -76.39 -13.77
CA PHE A 14 -17.51 -75.62 -13.97
C PHE A 14 -17.72 -74.40 -14.87
N GLY A 15 -18.52 -74.51 -15.93
CA GLY A 15 -18.87 -73.40 -16.81
C GLY A 15 -19.62 -72.29 -16.07
N THR A 16 -20.55 -72.65 -15.19
CA THR A 16 -21.29 -71.68 -14.37
C THR A 16 -20.36 -70.95 -13.39
N VAL A 17 -19.45 -71.68 -12.73
CA VAL A 17 -18.44 -71.08 -11.84
C VAL A 17 -17.50 -70.15 -12.61
N LEU A 18 -17.04 -70.55 -13.80
CA LEU A 18 -16.18 -69.71 -14.64
C LEU A 18 -16.88 -68.42 -15.09
N VAL A 19 -18.16 -68.50 -15.46
CA VAL A 19 -18.97 -67.31 -15.81
C VAL A 19 -19.13 -66.39 -14.60
N LEU A 20 -19.41 -66.93 -13.41
CA LEU A 20 -19.51 -66.14 -12.19
C LEU A 20 -18.19 -65.45 -11.83
N LEU A 21 -17.05 -66.14 -12.00
CA LEU A 21 -15.72 -65.55 -11.79
C LEU A 21 -15.41 -64.44 -12.80
N LEU A 22 -15.79 -64.62 -14.07
CA LEU A 22 -15.68 -63.58 -15.10
C LEU A 22 -16.52 -62.35 -14.76
N LEU A 23 -17.77 -62.54 -14.36
CA LEU A 23 -18.67 -61.44 -13.95
C LEU A 23 -18.15 -60.72 -12.71
N LEU A 24 -17.59 -61.45 -11.74
CA LEU A 24 -16.98 -60.87 -10.55
C LEU A 24 -15.75 -60.04 -10.92
N ASN A 25 -14.85 -60.55 -11.77
CA ASN A 25 -13.68 -59.81 -12.23
C ASN A 25 -14.08 -58.53 -12.95
N ILE A 26 -15.04 -58.58 -13.88
CA ILE A 26 -15.53 -57.39 -14.61
C ILE A 26 -16.15 -56.39 -13.62
N SER A 27 -16.99 -56.85 -12.70
CA SER A 27 -17.61 -55.97 -11.69
C SER A 27 -16.59 -55.32 -10.77
N THR A 28 -15.54 -56.06 -10.41
CA THR A 28 -14.45 -55.57 -9.56
C THR A 28 -13.59 -54.55 -10.30
N GLU A 29 -13.26 -54.79 -11.57
CA GLU A 29 -12.53 -53.83 -12.40
C GLU A 29 -13.32 -52.55 -12.64
N LEU A 30 -14.62 -52.65 -12.93
CA LEU A 30 -15.49 -51.48 -13.09
C LEU A 30 -15.65 -50.71 -11.76
N GLY A 31 -15.82 -51.43 -10.64
CA GLY A 31 -15.89 -50.83 -9.31
C GLY A 31 -14.61 -50.10 -8.93
N ILE A 32 -13.43 -50.71 -9.12
CA ILE A 32 -12.13 -50.09 -8.85
C ILE A 32 -11.92 -48.86 -9.74
N ARG A 33 -12.24 -48.94 -11.04
CA ARG A 33 -12.13 -47.79 -11.96
C ARG A 33 -13.03 -46.63 -11.51
N SER A 34 -14.26 -46.91 -11.08
CA SER A 34 -15.17 -45.89 -10.55
C SER A 34 -14.62 -45.24 -9.28
N ILE A 35 -14.08 -46.04 -8.35
CA ILE A 35 -13.48 -45.51 -7.10
C ILE A 35 -12.27 -44.62 -7.42
N VAL A 36 -11.39 -45.06 -8.32
CA VAL A 36 -10.19 -44.28 -8.70
C VAL A 36 -10.57 -42.97 -9.39
N ASN A 37 -11.57 -42.99 -10.29
CA ASN A 37 -12.05 -41.77 -10.95
C ASN A 37 -12.65 -40.77 -9.94
N ASN A 38 -13.50 -41.24 -9.03
CA ASN A 38 -14.08 -40.40 -7.98
C ASN A 38 -12.98 -39.87 -7.03
N ALA A 39 -11.97 -40.69 -6.70
CA ALA A 39 -10.84 -40.25 -5.89
C ALA A 39 -10.01 -39.16 -6.59
N ASN A 40 -9.77 -39.28 -7.91
CA ASN A 40 -9.07 -38.27 -8.68
C ASN A 40 -9.84 -36.94 -8.74
N GLU A 41 -11.16 -36.98 -8.89
CA GLU A 41 -12.02 -35.79 -8.86
C GLU A 41 -11.95 -35.07 -7.51
N VAL A 42 -12.03 -35.83 -6.41
CA VAL A 42 -11.86 -35.29 -5.03
C VAL A 42 -10.47 -34.73 -4.80
N ILE A 43 -9.42 -35.37 -5.30
CA ILE A 43 -8.04 -34.89 -5.16
C ILE A 43 -7.84 -33.58 -5.93
N ASN A 44 -8.25 -33.53 -7.20
CA ASN A 44 -8.11 -32.34 -8.04
C ASN A 44 -8.91 -31.16 -7.49
N GLY A 45 -10.12 -31.42 -6.98
CA GLY A 45 -10.93 -30.41 -6.34
C GLY A 45 -10.33 -29.84 -5.06
N ASN A 46 -9.79 -30.70 -4.20
CA ASN A 46 -9.07 -30.25 -3.00
C ASN A 46 -7.79 -29.47 -3.35
N GLN A 47 -7.09 -29.82 -4.43
CA GLN A 47 -5.94 -29.05 -4.91
C GLN A 47 -6.34 -27.67 -5.43
N LEU A 48 -7.47 -27.59 -6.15
CA LEU A 48 -8.04 -26.32 -6.60
C LEU A 48 -8.43 -25.43 -5.40
N ASP A 49 -9.15 -25.97 -4.41
CA ASP A 49 -9.52 -25.21 -3.20
C ASP A 49 -8.28 -24.64 -2.48
N LYS A 50 -7.26 -25.48 -2.26
CA LYS A 50 -6.00 -25.06 -1.64
C LYS A 50 -5.29 -23.98 -2.44
N THR A 51 -5.29 -24.10 -3.78
CA THR A 51 -4.66 -23.12 -4.66
C THR A 51 -5.37 -21.77 -4.52
N LEU A 52 -6.70 -21.74 -4.62
CA LEU A 52 -7.49 -20.52 -4.51
C LEU A 52 -7.41 -19.90 -3.12
N ALA A 53 -7.40 -20.72 -2.05
CA ALA A 53 -7.16 -20.26 -0.69
C ALA A 53 -5.79 -19.57 -0.55
N GLN A 54 -4.75 -20.14 -1.14
CA GLN A 54 -3.43 -19.51 -1.14
C GLN A 54 -3.44 -18.18 -1.91
N LYS A 55 -4.14 -18.08 -3.04
CA LYS A 55 -4.25 -16.82 -3.79
C LYS A 55 -4.99 -15.74 -3.01
N GLU A 56 -5.97 -16.11 -2.19
CA GLU A 56 -6.63 -15.18 -1.27
C GLU A 56 -5.63 -14.63 -0.24
N VAL A 57 -4.81 -15.50 0.37
CA VAL A 57 -3.77 -15.12 1.33
C VAL A 57 -2.69 -14.25 0.67
N ASP A 58 -2.25 -14.59 -0.55
CA ASP A 58 -1.25 -13.82 -1.30
C ASP A 58 -1.72 -12.36 -1.48
N HIS A 59 -3.01 -12.12 -1.77
CA HIS A 59 -3.55 -10.76 -1.91
C HIS A 59 -3.74 -10.04 -0.58
N LEU A 60 -4.03 -10.76 0.51
CA LEU A 60 -4.04 -10.17 1.85
C LEU A 60 -2.66 -9.65 2.24
N MET A 61 -1.61 -10.43 1.96
CA MET A 61 -0.22 -9.99 2.18
C MET A 61 0.16 -8.83 1.26
N TRP A 62 -0.28 -8.86 0.01
CA TRP A 62 -0.07 -7.75 -0.93
C TRP A 62 -0.71 -6.45 -0.44
N ALA A 63 -1.94 -6.52 0.09
CA ALA A 63 -2.65 -5.36 0.61
C ALA A 63 -2.03 -4.83 1.91
N GLU A 64 -1.53 -5.73 2.76
CA GLU A 64 -0.76 -5.36 3.96
C GLU A 64 0.52 -4.59 3.59
N GLN A 65 1.27 -5.05 2.59
CA GLN A 65 2.47 -4.34 2.12
C GLN A 65 2.15 -2.95 1.57
N LEU A 66 1.03 -2.81 0.84
CA LEU A 66 0.55 -1.51 0.37
C LEU A 66 0.14 -0.61 1.55
N SER A 67 -0.54 -1.16 2.55
CA SER A 67 -0.87 -0.42 3.78
C SER A 67 0.38 0.05 4.51
N SER A 68 1.37 -0.83 4.66
CA SER A 68 2.63 -0.53 5.33
C SER A 68 3.40 0.58 4.61
N PHE A 69 3.39 0.61 3.27
CA PHE A 69 3.92 1.74 2.49
C PHE A 69 3.23 3.08 2.80
N LEU A 70 1.93 3.06 3.12
CA LEU A 70 1.18 4.28 3.45
C LEU A 70 1.36 4.74 4.90
N THR A 71 1.76 3.85 5.81
CA THR A 71 1.71 4.12 7.26
C THR A 71 3.06 4.04 7.97
N ASP A 72 4.06 3.35 7.41
CA ASP A 72 5.39 3.22 7.99
C ASP A 72 6.33 4.28 7.38
N ASP A 73 6.86 5.16 8.23
CA ASP A 73 7.76 6.26 7.84
C ASP A 73 9.09 5.78 7.24
N LYS A 74 9.47 4.51 7.49
CA LYS A 74 10.70 3.90 7.00
C LYS A 74 10.58 3.30 5.61
N ILE A 75 9.36 3.08 5.11
CA ILE A 75 9.14 2.49 3.80
C ILE A 75 9.01 3.62 2.77
N THR A 76 10.07 3.83 1.99
CA THR A 76 10.15 4.92 1.01
C THR A 76 9.86 4.48 -0.43
N GLU A 77 9.76 3.18 -0.68
CA GLU A 77 9.51 2.62 -2.00
C GLU A 77 8.42 1.55 -1.98
N LEU A 78 7.50 1.63 -2.95
CA LEU A 78 6.51 0.59 -3.19
C LEU A 78 7.09 -0.51 -4.09
N THR A 79 7.29 -1.70 -3.50
CA THR A 79 7.94 -2.86 -4.13
C THR A 79 6.98 -3.98 -4.56
N ILE A 80 5.68 -3.81 -4.35
CA ILE A 80 4.66 -4.82 -4.70
C ILE A 80 4.44 -4.90 -6.22
N GLN A 81 3.98 -6.06 -6.71
CA GLN A 81 3.60 -6.23 -8.11
C GLN A 81 2.33 -5.42 -8.42
N THR A 82 2.39 -4.57 -9.45
CA THR A 82 1.28 -3.69 -9.87
C THR A 82 0.62 -4.13 -11.16
N ASP A 83 1.21 -5.10 -11.88
CA ASP A 83 0.57 -5.74 -13.03
C ASP A 83 -0.23 -6.97 -12.56
N ASP A 84 -1.55 -6.91 -12.77
CA ASP A 84 -2.49 -7.94 -12.37
C ASP A 84 -2.24 -9.27 -13.09
N HIS A 85 -1.66 -9.28 -14.28
CA HIS A 85 -1.35 -10.51 -15.01
C HIS A 85 -0.06 -11.18 -14.51
N GLN A 86 0.80 -10.42 -13.84
CA GLN A 86 2.13 -10.88 -13.43
C GLN A 86 2.19 -11.35 -11.98
N CYS A 87 1.15 -11.09 -11.19
CA CYS A 87 1.00 -11.62 -9.84
C CYS A 87 0.76 -13.14 -9.87
N GLY A 88 0.92 -13.79 -8.71
CA GLY A 88 0.78 -15.25 -8.62
C GLY A 88 -0.62 -15.77 -8.96
N PHE A 89 -1.65 -14.94 -8.81
CA PHE A 89 -3.01 -15.27 -9.23
C PHE A 89 -3.25 -14.95 -10.69
N GLY A 90 -2.80 -13.79 -11.19
CA GLY A 90 -2.88 -13.42 -12.60
C GLY A 90 -2.29 -14.48 -13.53
N LYS A 91 -1.06 -14.90 -13.25
CA LYS A 91 -0.40 -15.97 -14.02
C LYS A 91 -1.20 -17.27 -14.03
N TRP A 92 -1.92 -17.56 -12.95
CA TRP A 92 -2.77 -18.75 -12.83
C TRP A 92 -4.10 -18.56 -13.57
N LEU A 93 -4.74 -17.41 -13.40
CA LEU A 93 -6.05 -17.04 -13.96
C LEU A 93 -6.00 -16.91 -15.49
N TYR A 94 -4.91 -16.39 -16.03
CA TYR A 94 -4.70 -16.22 -17.47
C TYR A 94 -3.84 -17.34 -18.09
N GLY A 95 -3.52 -18.38 -17.33
CA GLY A 95 -2.75 -19.54 -17.76
C GLY A 95 -3.53 -20.85 -17.69
N ASP A 96 -2.80 -21.98 -17.67
CA ASP A 96 -3.37 -23.32 -17.67
C ASP A 96 -4.21 -23.63 -16.42
N GLY A 97 -3.96 -22.94 -15.31
CA GLY A 97 -4.66 -23.13 -14.04
C GLY A 97 -6.16 -22.95 -14.16
N ARG A 98 -6.59 -21.85 -14.80
CA ARG A 98 -8.01 -21.60 -15.10
C ARG A 98 -8.59 -22.65 -16.04
N LEU A 99 -7.88 -23.00 -17.11
CA LEU A 99 -8.36 -23.98 -18.09
C LEU A 99 -8.60 -25.35 -17.45
N GLN A 100 -7.71 -25.78 -16.54
CA GLN A 100 -7.86 -27.01 -15.78
C GLN A 100 -9.05 -26.94 -14.81
N ALA A 101 -9.23 -25.81 -14.12
CA ALA A 101 -10.35 -25.61 -13.21
C ALA A 101 -11.71 -25.61 -13.95
N GLU A 102 -11.78 -24.98 -15.13
CA GLU A 102 -12.98 -24.97 -15.97
C GLU A 102 -13.27 -26.34 -16.62
N SER A 103 -12.23 -27.13 -16.91
CA SER A 103 -12.40 -28.52 -17.37
C SER A 103 -12.97 -29.42 -16.26
N LEU A 104 -12.53 -29.21 -15.01
CA LEU A 104 -13.05 -29.91 -13.84
C LEU A 104 -14.49 -29.51 -13.52
N LEU A 105 -14.78 -28.20 -13.51
CA LEU A 105 -16.11 -27.65 -13.33
C LEU A 105 -16.38 -26.52 -14.35
N PRO A 106 -17.11 -26.81 -15.44
CA PRO A 106 -17.45 -25.78 -16.44
C PRO A 106 -18.22 -24.58 -15.88
N GLY A 107 -18.95 -24.77 -14.78
CA GLY A 107 -19.69 -23.70 -14.09
C GLY A 107 -18.81 -22.61 -13.46
N LEU A 108 -17.50 -22.83 -13.32
CA LEU A 108 -16.58 -21.81 -12.75
C LEU A 108 -16.20 -20.72 -13.76
N ALA A 109 -16.41 -20.94 -15.06
CA ALA A 109 -15.93 -20.03 -16.10
C ALA A 109 -16.48 -18.59 -15.97
N SER A 110 -17.76 -18.44 -15.63
CA SER A 110 -18.37 -17.12 -15.39
C SER A 110 -17.79 -16.45 -14.15
N MET A 111 -17.52 -17.21 -13.08
CA MET A 111 -16.99 -16.69 -11.82
C MET A 111 -15.53 -16.22 -11.97
N PHE A 112 -14.72 -16.97 -12.72
CA PHE A 112 -13.37 -16.53 -13.10
C PHE A 112 -13.39 -15.33 -14.04
N LYS A 113 -14.45 -15.16 -14.85
CA LYS A 113 -14.60 -13.94 -15.65
C LYS A 113 -14.98 -12.74 -14.77
N GLU A 114 -15.85 -12.94 -13.78
CA GLU A 114 -16.28 -11.91 -12.84
C GLU A 114 -15.11 -11.34 -12.02
N ILE A 115 -14.14 -12.17 -11.61
CA ILE A 115 -13.02 -11.74 -10.76
C ILE A 115 -11.94 -10.92 -11.49
N GLU A 116 -11.85 -11.00 -12.81
CA GLU A 116 -10.84 -10.27 -13.60
C GLU A 116 -10.90 -8.75 -13.33
N LYS A 117 -12.13 -8.20 -13.29
CA LYS A 117 -12.33 -6.76 -13.11
C LYS A 117 -11.88 -6.26 -11.72
N PRO A 118 -12.40 -6.76 -10.58
CA PRO A 118 -11.98 -6.29 -9.27
C PRO A 118 -10.49 -6.58 -9.00
N HIS A 119 -9.93 -7.65 -9.57
CA HIS A 119 -8.49 -7.91 -9.50
C HIS A 119 -7.66 -6.84 -10.24
N ALA A 120 -8.04 -6.48 -11.46
CA ALA A 120 -7.39 -5.40 -12.19
C ALA A 120 -7.57 -4.04 -11.49
N GLU A 121 -8.73 -3.77 -10.90
CA GLU A 121 -9.00 -2.56 -10.12
C GLU A 121 -8.12 -2.47 -8.87
N LEU A 122 -7.93 -3.59 -8.16
CA LEU A 122 -7.03 -3.69 -7.01
C LEU A 122 -5.59 -3.34 -7.38
N HIS A 123 -5.07 -3.90 -8.46
CA HIS A 123 -3.70 -3.60 -8.90
C HIS A 123 -3.55 -2.16 -9.43
N ARG A 124 -4.56 -1.65 -10.14
CA ARG A 124 -4.58 -0.26 -10.63
C ARG A 124 -4.62 0.76 -9.48
N SER A 125 -5.27 0.46 -8.36
CA SER A 125 -5.28 1.37 -7.21
C SER A 125 -3.89 1.55 -6.60
N ALA A 126 -3.05 0.51 -6.58
CA ALA A 126 -1.65 0.62 -6.15
C ALA A 126 -0.82 1.52 -7.07
N ILE A 127 -1.07 1.48 -8.39
CA ILE A 127 -0.44 2.40 -9.35
C ILE A 127 -0.85 3.84 -9.06
N ALA A 128 -2.16 4.07 -8.83
CA ALA A 128 -2.68 5.39 -8.51
C ALA A 128 -2.09 5.94 -7.20
N ILE A 129 -2.04 5.10 -6.16
CA ILE A 129 -1.39 5.41 -4.87
C ILE A 129 0.07 5.80 -5.08
N LYS A 130 0.85 4.99 -5.81
CA LYS A 130 2.26 5.27 -6.10
C LYS A 130 2.46 6.60 -6.83
N GLY A 131 1.50 6.99 -7.68
CA GLY A 131 1.56 8.23 -8.45
C GLY A 131 1.39 9.50 -7.61
N VAL A 132 0.61 9.42 -6.51
CA VAL A 132 0.26 10.60 -5.69
C VAL A 132 0.96 10.61 -4.33
N PHE A 133 1.38 9.46 -3.81
CA PHE A 133 1.95 9.35 -2.47
C PHE A 133 3.34 9.98 -2.38
N LYS A 134 3.50 10.87 -1.39
CA LYS A 134 4.78 11.47 -0.99
C LYS A 134 4.87 11.44 0.53
N GLN A 135 5.88 10.77 1.06
CA GLN A 135 6.05 10.66 2.51
C GLN A 135 6.37 12.04 3.12
N SER A 136 5.66 12.43 4.17
CA SER A 136 5.88 13.72 4.86
C SER A 136 5.47 13.66 6.33
N ASP A 137 6.24 14.32 7.21
CA ASP A 137 5.90 14.43 8.63
C ASP A 137 4.80 15.50 8.84
N PRO A 138 3.62 15.13 9.38
CA PRO A 138 2.53 16.07 9.63
C PRO A 138 2.88 17.23 10.57
N ASN A 139 3.89 17.07 11.44
CA ASN A 139 4.31 18.10 12.39
C ASN A 139 5.09 19.24 11.73
N LEU A 140 5.61 19.03 10.52
CA LEU A 140 6.40 20.04 9.80
C LEU A 140 5.64 21.35 9.58
N LEU A 141 4.35 21.29 9.22
CA LEU A 141 3.55 22.51 9.04
C LEU A 141 3.44 23.33 10.33
N THR A 142 3.27 22.65 11.47
CA THR A 142 3.23 23.30 12.79
C THR A 142 4.58 23.93 13.12
N THR A 143 5.67 23.21 12.86
CA THR A 143 7.04 23.72 13.07
C THR A 143 7.31 24.97 12.21
N ILE A 144 7.02 24.92 10.91
CA ILE A 144 7.23 26.03 9.98
C ILE A 144 6.38 27.24 10.38
N GLY A 145 5.11 27.02 10.72
CA GLY A 145 4.21 28.06 11.22
C GLY A 145 4.74 28.73 12.49
N GLY A 146 5.23 27.94 13.45
CA GLY A 146 5.86 28.44 14.68
C GLY A 146 7.12 29.26 14.41
N ILE A 147 7.96 28.82 13.47
CA ILE A 147 9.16 29.55 13.04
C ILE A 147 8.78 30.91 12.43
N LYS A 148 7.81 30.94 11.50
CA LYS A 148 7.33 32.19 10.88
C LYS A 148 6.81 33.16 11.94
N ALA A 149 5.97 32.69 12.87
CA ALA A 149 5.44 33.49 13.96
C ALA A 149 6.56 34.06 14.86
N ALA A 150 7.56 33.24 15.20
CA ALA A 150 8.70 33.69 16.00
C ALA A 150 9.49 34.83 15.34
N HIS A 151 9.69 34.79 14.02
CA HIS A 151 10.38 35.86 13.28
C HIS A 151 9.54 37.14 13.20
N LEU A 152 8.23 37.04 13.03
CA LEU A 152 7.33 38.20 13.07
C LEU A 152 7.33 38.86 14.46
N ILE A 153 7.29 38.06 15.53
CA ILE A 153 7.39 38.57 16.91
C ILE A 153 8.77 39.21 17.15
N TRP A 154 9.84 38.59 16.68
CA TRP A 154 11.19 39.14 16.75
C TRP A 154 11.26 40.51 16.08
N ALA A 155 10.72 40.66 14.87
CA ALA A 155 10.70 41.92 14.13
C ALA A 155 9.84 42.98 14.83
N SER A 156 8.71 42.58 15.42
CA SER A 156 7.89 43.47 16.25
C SER A 156 8.68 44.04 17.42
N LYS A 157 9.46 43.21 18.14
CA LYS A 157 10.29 43.69 19.26
C LYS A 157 11.35 44.68 18.83
N VAL A 158 11.97 44.47 17.66
CA VAL A 158 12.92 45.44 17.08
C VAL A 158 12.21 46.76 16.78
N LYS A 159 11.04 46.70 16.14
CA LYS A 159 10.22 47.87 15.84
C LYS A 159 9.79 48.62 17.11
N ASP A 160 9.37 47.91 18.14
CA ASP A 160 8.96 48.52 19.42
C ASP A 160 10.11 49.24 20.10
N ALA A 161 11.32 48.67 20.09
CA ALA A 161 12.52 49.32 20.62
C ALA A 161 12.87 50.61 19.85
N LEU A 162 12.71 50.61 18.52
CA LEU A 162 12.90 51.79 17.68
C LEU A 162 11.88 52.88 18.01
N LEU A 163 10.60 52.53 18.13
CA LEU A 163 9.52 53.49 18.42
C LEU A 163 9.65 54.08 19.83
N ASN A 164 10.07 53.27 20.80
CA ASN A 164 10.29 53.70 22.18
C ASN A 164 11.65 54.38 22.39
N LYS A 165 12.48 54.53 21.36
CA LYS A 165 13.84 55.09 21.43
C LYS A 165 14.68 54.43 22.53
N SER A 166 14.55 53.10 22.65
CA SER A 166 15.30 52.32 23.63
C SER A 166 16.81 52.45 23.38
N SER A 167 17.62 52.36 24.44
CA SER A 167 19.09 52.48 24.35
C SER A 167 19.78 51.26 23.73
N GLY A 168 19.03 50.24 23.34
CA GLY A 168 19.52 49.03 22.68
C GLY A 168 18.39 48.04 22.38
N LEU A 169 18.73 46.92 21.73
CA LEU A 169 17.83 45.83 21.43
C LEU A 169 17.96 44.68 22.44
N SER A 170 16.83 44.05 22.76
CA SER A 170 16.75 42.81 23.54
C SER A 170 16.15 41.69 22.68
N VAL A 171 16.86 41.33 21.62
CA VAL A 171 16.50 40.26 20.69
C VAL A 171 17.71 39.38 20.40
N GLU A 172 17.48 38.13 19.99
CA GLU A 172 18.56 37.24 19.58
C GLU A 172 19.16 37.70 18.25
N THR A 173 20.48 37.82 18.19
CA THR A 173 21.25 38.28 17.01
C THR A 173 22.12 37.18 16.42
N ASP A 174 22.20 36.03 17.07
CA ASP A 174 22.83 34.82 16.56
C ASP A 174 21.78 33.95 15.84
N PRO A 175 21.82 33.85 14.50
CA PRO A 175 20.84 33.08 13.75
C PRO A 175 20.83 31.60 14.12
N SER A 176 21.95 31.03 14.59
CA SER A 176 22.04 29.61 14.95
C SER A 176 21.29 29.28 16.25
N LYS A 177 21.05 30.27 17.11
CA LYS A 177 20.38 30.10 18.40
C LYS A 177 18.86 30.24 18.33
N CYS A 178 18.35 30.82 17.24
CA CYS A 178 16.92 31.00 17.02
C CYS A 178 16.22 29.66 16.68
N GLY A 179 14.89 29.65 16.67
CA GLY A 179 14.11 28.45 16.36
C GLY A 179 14.41 27.87 14.97
N LEU A 180 14.56 28.72 13.96
CA LEU A 180 14.91 28.29 12.59
C LEU A 180 16.33 27.73 12.52
N GLY A 181 17.32 28.43 13.09
CA GLY A 181 18.71 27.97 13.08
C GLY A 181 18.89 26.62 13.78
N LYS A 182 18.23 26.41 14.93
CA LYS A 182 18.20 25.11 15.61
C LYS A 182 17.51 24.04 14.79
N TRP A 183 16.38 24.37 14.17
CA TRP A 183 15.60 23.44 13.37
C TRP A 183 16.33 23.00 12.10
N LEU A 184 17.05 23.90 11.41
CA LEU A 184 17.84 23.57 10.22
C LEU A 184 18.90 22.49 10.46
N GLY A 185 19.38 22.33 11.70
CA GLY A 185 20.31 21.26 12.09
C GLY A 185 19.64 20.02 12.68
N SER A 186 18.31 19.92 12.64
CA SER A 186 17.57 18.79 13.20
C SER A 186 17.42 17.63 12.21
N GLU A 187 17.11 16.45 12.74
CA GLU A 187 16.75 15.28 11.93
C GLU A 187 15.50 15.56 11.08
N GLN A 188 14.52 16.30 11.62
CA GLN A 188 13.30 16.68 10.91
C GLN A 188 13.62 17.50 9.65
N ALA A 189 14.55 18.45 9.73
CA ALA A 189 15.00 19.21 8.57
C ALA A 189 15.82 18.37 7.58
N THR A 190 16.69 17.49 8.08
CA THR A 190 17.49 16.60 7.23
C THR A 190 16.62 15.62 6.44
N SER A 191 15.53 15.12 7.02
CA SER A 191 14.60 14.19 6.35
C SER A 191 13.90 14.78 5.12
N LEU A 192 13.75 16.11 5.06
CA LEU A 192 13.21 16.79 3.87
C LEU A 192 14.16 16.77 2.67
N LEU A 193 15.45 16.50 2.92
CA LEU A 193 16.49 16.43 1.90
C LEU A 193 16.80 14.99 1.49
N THR A 194 16.15 13.99 2.10
CA THR A 194 16.31 12.59 1.69
C THR A 194 15.38 12.28 0.52
N GLY A 195 15.83 12.60 -0.71
CA GLY A 195 15.09 12.32 -1.94
C GLY A 195 15.54 13.21 -3.11
N ASP A 196 14.98 12.97 -4.30
CA ASP A 196 15.31 13.72 -5.52
C ASP A 196 14.48 15.01 -5.65
N GLY A 197 14.80 16.02 -4.84
CA GLY A 197 14.04 17.27 -4.76
C GLY A 197 14.88 18.53 -4.99
N GLU A 198 15.21 18.86 -6.25
CA GLU A 198 15.95 20.10 -6.57
C GLU A 198 15.27 21.36 -6.00
N GLU A 199 13.93 21.38 -5.95
CA GLU A 199 13.17 22.51 -5.39
C GLU A 199 13.44 22.69 -3.88
N ILE A 200 13.36 21.61 -3.10
CA ILE A 200 13.55 21.68 -1.64
C ILE A 200 15.00 22.00 -1.29
N GLU A 201 15.96 21.41 -2.00
CA GLU A 201 17.39 21.74 -1.86
C GLU A 201 17.66 23.22 -2.14
N GLY A 202 17.07 23.77 -3.21
CA GLY A 202 17.18 25.19 -3.55
C GLY A 202 16.60 26.12 -2.48
N ILE A 203 15.47 25.74 -1.87
CA ILE A 203 14.88 26.49 -0.75
C ILE A 203 15.83 26.48 0.46
N PHE A 204 16.32 25.30 0.85
CA PHE A 204 17.23 25.14 1.99
C PHE A 204 18.55 25.89 1.79
N ALA A 205 19.12 25.86 0.60
CA ALA A 205 20.34 26.59 0.27
C ALA A 205 20.17 28.12 0.35
N ALA A 206 18.97 28.63 0.05
CA ALA A 206 18.67 30.07 0.04
C ALA A 206 18.32 30.65 1.42
N ILE A 207 17.79 29.83 2.35
CA ILE A 207 17.37 30.29 3.68
C ILE A 207 18.51 31.00 4.44
N PRO A 208 19.73 30.42 4.58
CA PRO A 208 20.82 31.04 5.33
C PRO A 208 21.18 32.44 4.84
N THR A 209 21.05 32.74 3.54
CA THR A 209 21.39 34.06 2.99
C THR A 209 20.54 35.16 3.60
N SER A 210 19.21 35.05 3.51
CA SER A 210 18.31 36.07 4.05
C SER A 210 18.21 36.04 5.57
N HIS A 211 18.19 34.85 6.16
CA HIS A 211 18.06 34.66 7.60
C HIS A 211 19.27 35.21 8.38
N ASN A 212 20.50 34.95 7.91
CA ASN A 212 21.69 35.49 8.57
C ASN A 212 21.79 37.00 8.39
N ALA A 213 21.41 37.53 7.23
CA ALA A 213 21.36 38.97 6.98
C ALA A 213 20.31 39.67 7.87
N LEU A 214 19.17 39.03 8.12
CA LEU A 214 18.15 39.52 9.05
C LEU A 214 18.71 39.67 10.47
N HIS A 215 19.34 38.63 11.02
CA HIS A 215 19.94 38.69 12.36
C HIS A 215 21.13 39.67 12.43
N ALA A 216 21.96 39.72 11.40
CA ALA A 216 23.04 40.70 11.30
C ALA A 216 22.52 42.15 11.31
N SER A 217 21.35 42.40 10.69
CA SER A 217 20.74 43.73 10.66
C SER A 217 20.39 44.26 12.06
N ALA A 218 20.00 43.39 12.99
CA ALA A 218 19.73 43.78 14.38
C ALA A 218 21.01 44.21 15.12
N ASN A 219 22.18 43.61 14.82
CA ASN A 219 23.44 44.07 15.37
C ASN A 219 23.73 45.52 14.94
N GLU A 220 23.46 45.88 13.69
CA GLU A 220 23.67 47.23 13.18
C GLU A 220 22.67 48.23 13.78
N ILE A 221 21.40 47.86 13.87
CA ILE A 221 20.38 48.66 14.57
C ILE A 221 20.80 48.92 16.02
N ASN A 222 21.29 47.90 16.73
CA ASN A 222 21.72 48.05 18.12
C ASN A 222 22.89 49.05 18.26
N LYS A 223 23.86 49.04 17.34
CA LYS A 223 24.94 50.05 17.33
C LYS A 223 24.40 51.47 17.12
N LEU A 224 23.46 51.63 16.19
CA LEU A 224 22.85 52.94 15.91
C LEU A 224 22.03 53.46 17.11
N LEU A 225 21.31 52.57 17.81
CA LEU A 225 20.56 52.91 19.02
C LEU A 225 21.48 53.34 20.17
N VAL A 226 22.55 52.60 20.44
CA VAL A 226 23.55 52.96 21.48
C VAL A 226 24.21 54.32 21.16
N ALA A 227 24.40 54.64 19.88
CA ALA A 227 24.92 55.92 19.43
C ALA A 227 23.88 57.06 19.39
N GLY A 228 22.63 56.82 19.80
CA GLY A 228 21.54 57.81 19.78
C GLY A 228 21.04 58.18 18.38
N LYS A 229 21.40 57.42 17.35
CA LYS A 229 21.08 57.69 15.93
C LYS A 229 19.74 57.06 15.51
N PHE A 230 18.66 57.40 16.21
CA PHE A 230 17.34 56.76 16.05
C PHE A 230 16.78 56.80 14.61
N ASN A 231 16.88 57.94 13.92
CA ASN A 231 16.38 58.06 12.55
C ASN A 231 17.13 57.14 11.58
N GLN A 232 18.45 56.98 11.75
CA GLN A 232 19.25 56.06 10.94
C GLN A 232 18.90 54.60 11.26
N ALA A 233 18.66 54.28 12.54
CA ALA A 233 18.23 52.94 12.95
C ALA A 233 16.87 52.56 12.34
N LEU A 234 15.93 53.51 12.32
CA LEU A 234 14.61 53.32 11.70
C LEU A 234 14.70 53.15 10.17
N ASP A 235 15.50 53.98 9.51
CA ASP A 235 15.75 53.86 8.06
C ASP A 235 16.40 52.51 7.72
N TYR A 236 17.38 52.07 8.50
CA TYR A 236 18.03 50.77 8.31
C TYR A 236 17.06 49.59 8.54
N PHE A 237 16.16 49.70 9.51
CA PHE A 237 15.10 48.70 9.72
C PHE A 237 14.17 48.59 8.52
N GLN A 238 13.79 49.72 7.92
CA GLN A 238 12.89 49.74 6.76
C GLN A 238 13.56 49.27 5.47
N THR A 239 14.83 49.65 5.25
CA THR A 239 15.54 49.40 3.99
C THR A 239 16.34 48.10 3.99
N THR A 240 16.69 47.57 5.16
CA THR A 240 17.50 46.35 5.29
C THR A 240 16.77 45.26 6.06
N THR A 241 16.33 45.51 7.30
CA THR A 241 15.72 44.46 8.15
C THR A 241 14.42 43.92 7.55
N THR A 242 13.51 44.81 7.13
CA THR A 242 12.19 44.42 6.59
C THR A 242 12.32 43.60 5.31
N PRO A 243 13.12 44.00 4.29
CA PRO A 243 13.31 43.17 3.10
C PRO A 243 13.93 41.79 3.37
N GLN A 244 14.84 41.67 4.34
CA GLN A 244 15.42 40.37 4.72
C GLN A 244 14.40 39.50 5.44
N LEU A 245 13.56 40.08 6.31
CA LEU A 245 12.45 39.38 6.94
C LEU A 245 11.47 38.85 5.89
N ASP A 246 11.06 39.69 4.95
CA ASP A 246 10.14 39.30 3.87
C ASP A 246 10.75 38.18 3.01
N SER A 247 12.04 38.25 2.71
CA SER A 247 12.77 37.22 1.97
C SER A 247 12.82 35.89 2.72
N THR A 248 13.10 35.91 4.03
CA THR A 248 13.07 34.69 4.86
C THR A 248 11.67 34.11 4.96
N LEU A 249 10.64 34.94 5.19
CA LEU A 249 9.25 34.49 5.26
C LEU A 249 8.76 33.93 3.92
N ALA A 250 9.19 34.50 2.79
CA ALA A 250 8.85 33.99 1.46
C ALA A 250 9.44 32.60 1.21
N LEU A 251 10.68 32.33 1.64
CA LEU A 251 11.29 31.00 1.57
C LEU A 251 10.57 30.00 2.47
N LEU A 252 10.23 30.39 3.71
CA LEU A 252 9.45 29.55 4.61
C LEU A 252 8.05 29.25 4.08
N LEU A 253 7.44 30.18 3.35
CA LEU A 253 6.15 29.94 2.67
C LEU A 253 6.29 28.95 1.51
N LYS A 254 7.39 29.00 0.75
CA LYS A 254 7.65 27.97 -0.29
C LYS A 254 7.81 26.60 0.35
N LEU A 255 8.58 26.52 1.43
CA LEU A 255 8.75 25.30 2.22
C LEU A 255 7.41 24.77 2.75
N GLU A 256 6.57 25.64 3.31
CA GLU A 256 5.23 25.29 3.78
C GLU A 256 4.35 24.72 2.67
N LYS A 257 4.37 25.33 1.48
CA LYS A 257 3.62 24.83 0.31
C LYS A 257 4.11 23.48 -0.17
N TYR A 258 5.42 23.26 -0.18
CA TYR A 258 6.03 21.98 -0.51
C TYR A 258 5.54 20.88 0.44
N VAL A 259 5.65 21.12 1.75
CA VAL A 259 5.18 20.17 2.77
C VAL A 259 3.67 19.94 2.68
N GLN A 260 2.89 21.00 2.43
CA GLN A 260 1.43 20.88 2.27
C GLN A 260 1.07 19.99 1.08
N HIS A 261 1.76 20.15 -0.06
CA HIS A 261 1.57 19.33 -1.25
C HIS A 261 1.83 17.85 -0.96
N ASP A 262 2.92 17.53 -0.25
CA ASP A 262 3.24 16.13 0.07
C ASP A 262 2.19 15.51 1.02
N LEU A 263 1.75 16.26 2.04
CA LEU A 263 0.68 15.83 2.94
C LEU A 263 -0.65 15.63 2.22
N ASP A 264 -0.95 16.44 1.20
CA ASP A 264 -2.13 16.25 0.36
C ASP A 264 -2.02 14.98 -0.48
N GLY A 265 -0.84 14.67 -1.02
CA GLY A 265 -0.54 13.40 -1.67
C GLY A 265 -0.75 12.19 -0.76
N MET A 266 -0.34 12.27 0.51
CA MET A 266 -0.61 11.22 1.51
C MET A 266 -2.11 11.04 1.77
N ARG A 267 -2.88 12.14 1.88
CA ARG A 267 -4.33 12.08 2.10
C ARG A 267 -5.05 11.50 0.89
N GLU A 268 -4.66 11.89 -0.30
CA GLU A 268 -5.21 11.36 -1.55
C GLU A 268 -4.92 9.86 -1.68
N ALA A 269 -3.68 9.43 -1.42
CA ALA A 269 -3.31 8.02 -1.41
C ALA A 269 -4.14 7.19 -0.42
N ASN A 270 -4.33 7.69 0.80
CA ASN A 270 -5.19 7.04 1.80
C ASN A 270 -6.66 6.96 1.33
N THR A 271 -7.15 8.00 0.66
CA THR A 271 -8.50 8.01 0.08
C THR A 271 -8.62 6.94 -0.99
N ILE A 272 -7.64 6.84 -1.91
CA ILE A 272 -7.62 5.78 -2.94
C ILE A 272 -7.57 4.39 -2.28
N TYR A 273 -6.79 4.21 -1.22
CA TYR A 273 -6.72 2.93 -0.52
C TYR A 273 -8.07 2.52 0.05
N VAL A 274 -8.75 3.43 0.75
CA VAL A 274 -10.06 3.17 1.38
C VAL A 274 -11.17 3.01 0.33
N ASP A 275 -11.18 3.83 -0.71
CA ASP A 275 -12.29 3.90 -1.67
C ASP A 275 -12.13 2.94 -2.86
N GLN A 276 -10.91 2.48 -3.17
CA GLN A 276 -10.63 1.62 -4.31
C GLN A 276 -9.98 0.30 -3.91
N THR A 277 -8.87 0.33 -3.15
CA THR A 277 -8.13 -0.89 -2.79
C THR A 277 -8.97 -1.82 -1.92
N VAL A 278 -9.53 -1.31 -0.82
CA VAL A 278 -10.29 -2.14 0.14
C VAL A 278 -11.54 -2.75 -0.49
N PRO A 279 -12.40 -2.01 -1.23
CA PRO A 279 -13.56 -2.61 -1.89
C PRO A 279 -13.18 -3.66 -2.95
N ALA A 280 -12.17 -3.38 -3.78
CA ALA A 280 -11.71 -4.31 -4.80
C ALA A 280 -11.15 -5.60 -4.17
N LEU A 281 -10.38 -5.48 -3.07
CA LEU A 281 -9.89 -6.63 -2.31
C LEU A 281 -11.03 -7.47 -1.75
N HIS A 282 -12.03 -6.84 -1.12
CA HIS A 282 -13.19 -7.55 -0.60
C HIS A 282 -13.98 -8.27 -1.71
N GLU A 283 -14.11 -7.66 -2.89
CA GLU A 283 -14.78 -8.29 -4.03
C GLU A 283 -14.01 -9.51 -4.55
N VAL A 284 -12.67 -9.39 -4.68
CA VAL A 284 -11.79 -10.53 -5.01
C VAL A 284 -11.94 -11.66 -3.98
N GLN A 285 -11.89 -11.35 -2.68
CA GLN A 285 -12.05 -12.35 -1.61
C GLN A 285 -13.42 -13.01 -1.64
N SER A 286 -14.49 -12.22 -1.84
CA SER A 286 -15.86 -12.72 -1.94
C SER A 286 -16.01 -13.69 -3.12
N LEU A 287 -15.46 -13.34 -4.28
CA LEU A 287 -15.49 -14.18 -5.47
C LEU A 287 -14.65 -15.45 -5.30
N LEU A 288 -13.42 -15.36 -4.76
CA LEU A 288 -12.60 -16.55 -4.46
C LEU A 288 -13.31 -17.48 -3.48
N LYS A 289 -13.89 -16.95 -2.41
CA LYS A 289 -14.67 -17.74 -1.45
C LYS A 289 -15.87 -18.41 -2.10
N LYS A 290 -16.61 -17.69 -2.96
CA LYS A 290 -17.75 -18.24 -3.72
C LYS A 290 -17.30 -19.38 -4.65
N ILE A 291 -16.20 -19.18 -5.39
CA ILE A 291 -15.61 -20.20 -6.27
C ILE A 291 -15.23 -21.44 -5.47
N ARG A 292 -14.60 -21.26 -4.30
CA ARG A 292 -14.22 -22.35 -3.39
C ARG A 292 -15.43 -23.11 -2.84
N THR A 293 -16.50 -22.42 -2.45
CA THR A 293 -17.76 -23.06 -2.04
C THR A 293 -18.35 -23.90 -3.17
N VAL A 294 -18.48 -23.33 -4.38
CA VAL A 294 -18.99 -24.06 -5.55
C VAL A 294 -18.10 -25.27 -5.88
N THR A 295 -16.78 -25.12 -5.76
CA THR A 295 -15.82 -26.21 -5.94
C THR A 295 -16.08 -27.33 -4.93
N GLY A 296 -16.18 -27.01 -3.64
CA GLY A 296 -16.46 -28.00 -2.59
C GLY A 296 -17.80 -28.72 -2.75
N ASP A 297 -18.86 -27.99 -3.10
CA ASP A 297 -20.22 -28.53 -3.22
C ASP A 297 -20.38 -29.52 -4.38
N ASN A 298 -19.61 -29.36 -5.46
CA ASN A 298 -19.72 -30.19 -6.66
C ASN A 298 -18.69 -31.33 -6.71
N ILE A 299 -17.59 -31.23 -5.98
CA ILE A 299 -16.57 -32.28 -5.90
C ILE A 299 -16.94 -33.37 -4.86
N MET A 300 -17.75 -33.02 -3.86
CA MET A 300 -18.36 -33.99 -2.96
C MET A 300 -19.62 -34.59 -3.62
N SER A 301 -19.46 -35.53 -4.55
CA SER A 301 -20.62 -36.13 -5.22
C SER A 301 -21.58 -36.80 -4.21
N GLU A 302 -22.89 -36.79 -4.51
CA GLU A 302 -23.91 -37.46 -3.69
C GLU A 302 -23.58 -38.93 -3.40
N ASP A 303 -22.79 -39.58 -4.27
CA ASP A 303 -22.35 -40.97 -4.10
C ASP A 303 -21.32 -41.13 -2.97
N VAL A 304 -20.41 -40.17 -2.74
CA VAL A 304 -19.47 -40.20 -1.61
C VAL A 304 -20.22 -39.96 -0.30
N ILE A 305 -21.18 -39.04 -0.28
CA ILE A 305 -22.05 -38.79 0.88
C ILE A 305 -22.92 -40.02 1.19
N ARG A 306 -23.44 -40.69 0.16
CA ARG A 306 -24.26 -41.89 0.30
C ARG A 306 -23.46 -43.11 0.79
N VAL A 307 -22.21 -43.27 0.35
CA VAL A 307 -21.29 -44.30 0.87
C VAL A 307 -20.94 -44.03 2.34
N LEU A 308 -20.60 -42.79 2.70
CA LEU A 308 -20.29 -42.42 4.09
C LEU A 308 -21.49 -42.50 5.04
N LYS A 309 -22.72 -42.30 4.54
CA LYS A 309 -23.96 -42.50 5.31
C LYS A 309 -24.43 -43.97 5.38
N SER A 310 -23.80 -44.87 4.61
CA SER A 310 -24.13 -46.30 4.58
C SER A 310 -23.18 -47.19 5.40
N ILE A 311 -22.17 -46.57 6.04
CA ILE A 311 -21.28 -47.14 7.05
C ILE A 311 -21.77 -46.68 8.41
#